data_AF-A0A1X6WMN5-F1
#
_entry.id   AF-A0A1X6WMN5-F1
#
_cell.length_a   1.000
_cell.length_b   1.000
_cell.length_c   1.000
_cell.angle_alpha   90.00
_cell.angle_beta   90.00
_cell.angle_gamma   90.00
#
_symmetry.space_group_name_H-M   'P 1'
#
loop_
_entity.id
_entity.type
_entity.pdbx_description
1 polymer ?
#
loop_
_entity_poly.entity_id
_entity_poly.type
_entity_poly.pdbx_seq_one_letter_code
_entity_poly.pdbx_strand_id
1 'polypeptide(L)'
;MKQTQKKITEILIDYFSVQTNCGLIYTPGCKNKQIPSLYFSLNEDENTETHHQIIKEGVESFEGNLQWRFGKSYPFRINYEIIPKVARDRMDQHYEKNNKYTGYMKLASEEEFRMITELTIEDISNLAHYLDRFFQERML
;
A
#
# COMPACT_ATOMS: atom_id res chain seq x y z
N MET A 1 18.33 -2.97 -23.03
CA MET A 1 18.56 -2.34 -21.71
C MET A 1 17.56 -2.95 -20.73
N LYS A 2 18.02 -3.55 -19.62
CA LYS A 2 17.12 -4.01 -18.56
C LYS A 2 16.67 -2.77 -17.80
N GLN A 3 15.42 -2.35 -17.99
CA GLN A 3 14.83 -1.25 -17.23
C GLN A 3 14.78 -1.71 -15.76
N THR A 4 15.53 -1.03 -14.89
CA THR A 4 15.49 -1.32 -13.46
C THR A 4 14.07 -1.04 -12.98
N GLN A 5 13.41 -2.06 -12.43
CA GLN A 5 12.06 -1.91 -11.91
C GLN A 5 12.07 -0.93 -10.73
N LYS A 6 11.41 0.22 -10.91
CA LYS A 6 11.23 1.20 -9.83
C LYS A 6 10.38 0.60 -8.71
N LYS A 7 10.70 0.97 -7.47
CA LYS A 7 9.85 0.66 -6.33
C LYS A 7 8.65 1.61 -6.30
N ILE A 8 7.52 1.16 -5.74
CA ILE A 8 6.32 2.01 -5.58
C ILE A 8 6.66 3.33 -4.87
N THR A 9 7.55 3.32 -3.86
CA THR A 9 8.00 4.56 -3.21
C THR A 9 8.71 5.52 -4.15
N GLU A 10 9.56 5.03 -5.05
CA GLU A 10 10.27 5.87 -6.02
C GLU A 10 9.29 6.49 -7.01
N ILE A 11 8.33 5.70 -7.49
CA ILE A 11 7.23 6.18 -8.34
C ILE A 11 6.45 7.28 -7.62
N LEU A 12 6.04 7.08 -6.37
CA LEU A 12 5.30 8.10 -5.65
C LEU A 12 6.10 9.39 -5.46
N ILE A 13 7.42 9.30 -5.22
CA ILE A 13 8.30 10.48 -5.10
C ILE A 13 8.44 11.22 -6.43
N ASP A 14 8.48 10.50 -7.56
CA ASP A 14 8.62 11.09 -8.89
C ASP A 14 7.40 11.93 -9.29
N TYR A 15 6.19 11.52 -8.89
CA TYR A 15 4.93 12.18 -9.28
C TYR A 15 4.29 13.04 -8.20
N PHE A 16 4.60 12.80 -6.91
CA PHE A 16 3.92 13.47 -5.80
C PHE A 16 4.91 14.03 -4.77
N SER A 17 4.49 15.08 -4.08
CA SER A 17 5.23 15.67 -2.96
C SER A 17 5.15 14.75 -1.73
N VAL A 18 5.97 13.69 -1.70
CA VAL A 18 5.97 12.69 -0.62
C VAL A 18 7.04 13.01 0.44
N GLN A 19 6.63 13.11 1.71
CA GLN A 19 7.55 13.08 2.85
C GLN A 19 7.64 11.66 3.39
N THR A 20 8.67 10.91 2.98
CA THR A 20 8.88 9.56 3.48
C THR A 20 9.62 9.58 4.82
N ASN A 21 8.92 9.25 5.92
CA ASN A 21 9.56 9.03 7.23
C ASN A 21 9.89 7.55 7.51
N CYS A 22 9.28 6.60 6.79
CA CYS A 22 9.62 5.18 6.86
C CYS A 22 9.10 4.44 5.61
N GLY A 23 9.99 4.19 4.64
CA GLY A 23 9.70 3.24 3.56
C GLY A 23 9.79 1.81 4.10
N LEU A 24 8.81 1.36 4.89
CA LEU A 24 8.69 -0.05 5.27
C LEU A 24 8.11 -0.87 4.12
N ILE A 25 8.68 -0.74 2.91
CA ILE A 25 8.50 -1.74 1.88
C ILE A 25 9.28 -2.97 2.33
N TYR A 26 8.57 -4.08 2.51
CA TYR A 26 9.06 -5.45 2.49
C TYR A 26 10.56 -5.60 2.82
N THR A 27 10.89 -5.76 4.10
CA THR A 27 12.18 -6.33 4.50
C THR A 27 12.06 -7.86 4.46
N PRO A 28 13.01 -8.60 3.85
CA PRO A 28 12.94 -10.07 3.76
C PRO A 28 12.71 -10.79 5.10
N GLY A 29 13.10 -10.18 6.23
CA GLY A 29 12.84 -10.70 7.59
C GLY A 29 11.40 -10.53 8.11
N CYS A 30 10.51 -9.90 7.33
CA CYS A 30 9.13 -9.60 7.70
C CYS A 30 8.09 -10.48 7.00
N LYS A 31 8.50 -11.37 6.07
CA LYS A 31 7.62 -12.26 5.29
C LYS A 31 6.66 -13.09 6.16
N ASN A 32 7.01 -13.36 7.42
CA ASN A 32 6.18 -14.13 8.35
C ASN A 32 5.62 -13.31 9.52
N LYS A 33 5.72 -11.98 9.47
CA LYS A 33 5.37 -11.09 10.59
C LYS A 33 4.26 -10.09 10.26
N GLN A 34 4.15 -9.69 8.99
CA GLN A 34 3.14 -8.75 8.53
C GLN A 34 2.84 -8.95 7.04
N ILE A 35 1.63 -8.59 6.62
CA ILE A 35 1.31 -8.45 5.20
C ILE A 35 2.18 -7.33 4.62
N PRO A 36 2.82 -7.51 3.46
CA PRO A 36 3.55 -6.43 2.81
C PRO A 36 2.61 -5.25 2.54
N SER A 37 3.05 -4.06 2.90
CA SER A 37 2.29 -2.83 2.76
C SER A 37 3.26 -1.68 2.62
N LEU A 38 2.85 -0.61 1.97
CA LEU A 38 3.63 0.62 1.87
C LEU A 38 2.98 1.67 2.75
N TYR A 39 3.76 2.23 3.69
CA TYR A 39 3.35 3.34 4.56
C TYR A 39 4.14 4.59 4.15
N PHE A 40 3.47 5.73 4.00
CA PHE A 40 4.11 6.99 3.60
C PHE A 40 3.29 8.20 4.03
N SER A 41 3.91 9.39 3.99
CA SER A 41 3.21 10.66 4.21
C SER A 41 3.29 11.50 2.95
N LEU A 42 2.18 12.17 2.62
CA LEU A 42 2.15 13.22 1.60
C LEU A 42 2.39 14.56 2.30
N ASN A 43 3.10 15.47 1.65
CA ASN A 43 3.14 16.87 2.08
C ASN A 43 1.75 17.45 1.91
N GLU A 44 1.21 18.04 2.97
CA GLU A 44 -0.09 18.71 2.91
C GLU A 44 0.08 20.12 2.31
N ASP A 45 -0.51 20.32 1.14
CA ASP A 45 -0.54 21.54 0.34
C ASP A 45 -1.89 21.66 -0.41
N GLU A 46 -2.03 22.70 -1.23
CA GLU A 46 -3.25 22.95 -2.00
C GLU A 46 -3.62 21.84 -3.01
N ASN A 47 -2.67 20.98 -3.40
CA ASN A 47 -2.87 19.89 -4.35
C ASN A 47 -3.15 18.54 -3.67
N THR A 48 -3.15 18.49 -2.34
CA THR A 48 -3.24 17.24 -1.57
C THR A 48 -4.47 16.42 -1.88
N GLU A 49 -5.64 17.04 -2.03
CA GLU A 49 -6.87 16.32 -2.36
C GLU A 49 -6.81 15.70 -3.76
N THR A 50 -6.28 16.45 -4.74
CA THR A 50 -6.07 15.95 -6.11
C THR A 50 -5.08 14.79 -6.12
N HIS A 51 -3.94 14.92 -5.45
CA HIS A 51 -2.96 13.84 -5.34
C HIS A 51 -3.56 12.60 -4.66
N HIS A 52 -4.32 12.79 -3.58
CA HIS A 52 -5.02 11.70 -2.90
C HIS A 52 -5.96 10.96 -3.84
N GLN A 53 -6.76 11.69 -4.62
CA GLN A 53 -7.69 11.09 -5.58
C GLN A 53 -6.96 10.31 -6.69
N ILE A 54 -5.90 10.88 -7.27
CA ILE A 54 -5.13 10.21 -8.33
C ILE A 54 -4.46 8.93 -7.81
N ILE A 55 -3.83 8.99 -6.63
CA ILE A 55 -3.22 7.80 -6.01
C ILE A 55 -4.28 6.74 -5.71
N LYS A 56 -5.43 7.15 -5.15
CA LYS A 56 -6.55 6.26 -4.86
C LYS A 56 -7.03 5.55 -6.11
N GLU A 57 -7.30 6.30 -7.18
CA GLU A 57 -7.76 5.75 -8.45
C GLU A 57 -6.74 4.76 -9.03
N GLY A 58 -5.45 5.12 -9.07
CA GLY A 58 -4.42 4.22 -9.57
C GLY A 58 -4.29 2.95 -8.73
N VAL A 59 -4.33 3.05 -7.41
CA VAL A 59 -4.20 1.86 -6.54
C VAL A 59 -5.44 0.97 -6.61
N GLU A 60 -6.63 1.55 -6.57
CA GLU A 60 -7.90 0.79 -6.47
C GLU A 60 -8.40 0.27 -7.83
N SER A 61 -7.87 0.77 -8.95
CA SER A 61 -8.16 0.25 -10.30
C SER A 61 -7.14 -0.78 -10.82
N PHE A 62 -6.10 -1.08 -10.04
CA PHE A 62 -5.16 -2.14 -10.37
C PHE A 62 -5.82 -3.54 -10.27
N GLU A 63 -5.80 -4.28 -11.37
CA GLU A 63 -6.29 -5.66 -11.46
C GLU A 63 -5.15 -6.66 -11.23
N GLY A 64 -4.88 -6.96 -9.95
CA GLY A 64 -3.89 -7.96 -9.51
C GLY A 64 -4.51 -9.25 -8.98
N ASN A 65 -3.70 -10.06 -8.31
CA ASN A 65 -4.16 -11.21 -7.54
C ASN A 65 -5.06 -10.80 -6.36
N LEU A 66 -4.76 -9.64 -5.76
CA LEU A 66 -5.51 -9.05 -4.67
C LEU A 66 -6.10 -7.71 -5.09
N GLN A 67 -7.24 -7.34 -4.49
CA GLN A 67 -7.68 -5.97 -4.51
C GLN A 67 -6.82 -5.13 -3.56
N TRP A 68 -6.32 -4.01 -4.05
CA TRP A 68 -5.51 -3.08 -3.28
C TRP A 68 -6.33 -1.86 -2.85
N ARG A 69 -5.96 -1.26 -1.72
CA ARG A 69 -6.53 0.01 -1.28
C ARG A 69 -5.45 1.03 -1.00
N PHE A 70 -5.83 2.29 -1.13
CA PHE A 70 -5.09 3.43 -0.60
C PHE A 70 -5.98 4.18 0.40
N GLY A 71 -5.40 4.58 1.52
CA GLY A 71 -6.14 5.35 2.51
C GLY A 71 -5.28 5.73 3.71
N LYS A 72 -5.92 6.33 4.71
CA LYS A 72 -5.21 6.73 5.93
C LYS A 72 -4.68 5.51 6.68
N SER A 73 -3.42 5.58 7.11
CA SER A 73 -2.85 4.54 7.96
C SER A 73 -3.32 4.72 9.41
N TYR A 74 -3.60 3.61 10.10
CA TYR A 74 -3.98 3.61 11.50
C TYR A 74 -3.30 2.44 12.25
N PRO A 75 -2.82 2.63 13.49
CA PRO A 75 -2.80 3.85 14.32
C PRO A 75 -1.41 4.49 14.43
N PHE A 76 -0.92 5.24 13.44
CA PHE A 76 0.42 5.85 13.52
C PHE A 76 0.53 7.22 12.86
N ARG A 77 1.62 7.94 13.19
CA ARG A 77 2.07 9.25 12.67
C ARG A 77 2.38 9.29 11.17
N ILE A 78 2.10 8.21 10.44
CA ILE A 78 2.31 8.10 8.99
C ILE A 78 0.92 8.20 8.36
N ASN A 79 0.71 9.17 7.47
CA ASN A 79 -0.66 9.57 7.17
C ASN A 79 -1.37 8.62 6.19
N TYR A 80 -0.63 7.84 5.39
CA TYR A 80 -1.21 6.98 4.35
C TYR A 80 -0.58 5.60 4.25
N GLU A 81 -1.36 4.65 3.73
CA GLU A 81 -0.93 3.29 3.41
C GLU A 81 -1.48 2.80 2.07
N ILE A 82 -0.71 1.93 1.42
CA ILE A 82 -1.15 1.05 0.32
C ILE A 82 -1.00 -0.39 0.81
N ILE A 83 -2.11 -1.12 0.86
CA ILE A 83 -2.22 -2.45 1.47
C ILE A 83 -3.30 -3.27 0.74
N PRO A 84 -3.20 -4.61 0.69
CA PRO A 84 -4.32 -5.43 0.25
C PRO A 84 -5.59 -5.14 1.05
N LYS A 85 -6.69 -4.89 0.34
CA LYS A 85 -7.99 -4.52 0.90
C LYS A 85 -8.49 -5.54 1.92
N VAL A 86 -8.37 -6.83 1.60
CA VAL A 86 -8.77 -7.94 2.50
C VAL A 86 -8.09 -7.88 3.87
N ALA A 87 -6.79 -7.54 3.90
CA ALA A 87 -6.04 -7.48 5.15
C ALA A 87 -6.55 -6.35 6.03
N ARG A 88 -6.79 -5.19 5.41
CA ARG A 88 -7.17 -3.97 6.09
C ARG A 88 -8.63 -3.95 6.52
N ASP A 89 -9.55 -4.43 5.68
CA ASP A 89 -10.97 -4.60 6.03
C ASP A 89 -11.12 -5.45 7.29
N ARG A 90 -10.33 -6.53 7.41
CA ARG A 90 -10.38 -7.40 8.58
C ARG A 90 -9.82 -6.71 9.84
N MET A 91 -8.75 -5.93 9.70
CA MET A 91 -8.24 -5.12 10.81
C MET A 91 -9.25 -4.04 11.24
N ASP A 92 -9.96 -3.42 10.29
CA ASP A 92 -10.99 -2.40 10.54
C ASP A 92 -12.21 -3.01 11.24
N GLN A 93 -12.73 -4.15 10.76
CA GLN A 93 -13.81 -4.89 11.41
C GLN A 93 -13.47 -5.29 12.85
N HIS A 94 -12.23 -5.72 13.10
CA HIS A 94 -11.78 -6.02 14.46
C HIS A 94 -11.74 -4.77 15.34
N TYR A 95 -11.24 -3.65 14.81
CA TYR A 95 -11.18 -2.39 15.53
C TYR A 95 -12.57 -1.86 15.86
N GLU A 96 -13.51 -1.83 14.91
CA GLU A 96 -14.89 -1.41 15.12
C GLU A 96 -15.58 -2.19 16.24
N LYS A 97 -15.31 -3.50 16.31
CA LYS A 97 -15.91 -4.38 17.31
C LYS A 97 -15.24 -4.29 18.70
N ASN A 98 -13.94 -4.05 18.76
CA ASN A 98 -13.16 -4.21 20.01
C ASN A 98 -12.46 -2.94 20.50
N ASN A 99 -12.50 -1.86 19.71
CA ASN A 99 -11.76 -0.61 19.92
C ASN A 99 -10.25 -0.84 20.20
N LYS A 100 -9.67 -1.85 19.54
CA LYS A 100 -8.28 -2.28 19.72
C LYS A 100 -7.65 -2.60 18.37
N TYR A 101 -6.44 -2.11 18.14
CA TYR A 101 -5.68 -2.40 16.94
C TYR A 101 -4.95 -3.74 17.07
N THR A 102 -5.10 -4.56 16.04
CA THR A 102 -4.52 -5.89 15.97
C THR A 102 -4.03 -6.13 14.54
N GLY A 103 -2.79 -6.58 14.38
CA GLY A 103 -2.24 -6.92 13.06
C GLY A 103 -2.90 -8.16 12.46
N TYR A 104 -2.96 -8.22 11.12
CA TYR A 104 -3.70 -9.25 10.37
C TYR A 104 -3.30 -10.69 10.72
N MET A 105 -2.03 -10.95 11.04
CA MET A 105 -1.55 -12.28 11.47
C MET A 105 -2.33 -12.84 12.68
N LYS A 106 -2.80 -11.98 13.58
CA LYS A 106 -3.59 -12.39 14.76
C LYS A 106 -5.10 -12.50 14.46
N LEU A 107 -5.51 -12.13 13.24
CA LEU A 107 -6.90 -12.10 12.79
C LEU A 107 -7.18 -13.15 11.70
N ALA A 108 -6.17 -13.91 11.28
CA ALA A 108 -6.25 -14.90 10.21
C ALA A 108 -5.66 -16.23 10.67
N SER A 109 -6.01 -17.32 9.98
CA SER A 109 -5.26 -18.56 10.12
C SER A 109 -3.84 -18.38 9.56
N GLU A 110 -2.92 -19.23 9.98
CA GLU A 110 -1.54 -19.22 9.43
C GLU A 110 -1.54 -19.44 7.91
N GLU A 111 -2.37 -20.35 7.43
CA GLU A 111 -2.52 -20.66 6.00
C GLU A 111 -3.01 -19.44 5.22
N GLU A 112 -4.05 -18.77 5.71
CA GLU A 112 -4.59 -17.57 5.06
C GLU A 112 -3.56 -16.43 5.08
N PHE A 113 -2.90 -16.23 6.21
CA PHE A 113 -1.84 -15.22 6.33
C PHE A 113 -0.71 -15.46 5.31
N ARG A 114 -0.26 -16.71 5.17
CA ARG A 114 0.78 -17.09 4.20
C ARG A 114 0.31 -16.85 2.76
N MET A 115 -0.89 -17.31 2.42
CA MET A 115 -1.47 -17.15 1.09
C MET A 115 -1.58 -15.68 0.69
N ILE A 116 -2.16 -14.83 1.55
CA ILE A 116 -2.27 -13.39 1.27
C ILE A 116 -0.88 -12.75 1.13
N THR A 117 0.08 -13.13 1.96
CA THR A 117 1.44 -12.62 1.87
C THR A 117 2.11 -12.97 0.53
N GLU A 118 1.96 -14.21 0.07
CA GLU A 118 2.51 -14.68 -1.22
C GLU A 118 1.89 -13.92 -2.39
N LEU A 119 0.56 -13.84 -2.47
CA LEU A 119 -0.14 -13.09 -3.51
C LEU A 119 0.23 -11.60 -3.50
N THR A 120 0.44 -11.01 -2.32
CA THR A 120 0.90 -9.62 -2.19
C THR A 120 2.29 -9.46 -2.78
N ILE A 121 3.21 -10.38 -2.53
CA ILE A 121 4.59 -10.33 -3.05
C ILE A 121 4.59 -10.43 -4.57
N GLU A 122 3.75 -11.31 -5.13
CA GLU A 122 3.59 -11.45 -6.58
C GLU A 122 3.04 -10.17 -7.23
N ASP A 123 2.10 -9.50 -6.57
CA ASP A 123 1.47 -8.28 -7.07
C ASP A 123 2.39 -7.05 -7.06
N ILE A 124 3.29 -6.89 -6.07
CA ILE A 124 4.07 -5.65 -5.88
C ILE A 124 4.78 -5.19 -7.16
N SER A 125 5.37 -6.13 -7.90
CA SER A 125 6.07 -5.86 -9.14
C SER A 125 5.12 -5.30 -10.21
N ASN A 126 3.99 -5.97 -10.42
CA ASN A 126 2.98 -5.56 -11.40
C ASN A 126 2.28 -4.25 -11.01
N LEU A 127 1.99 -4.07 -9.71
CA LEU A 127 1.43 -2.85 -9.16
C LEU A 127 2.37 -1.65 -9.39
N ALA A 128 3.68 -1.81 -9.16
CA ALA A 128 4.65 -0.76 -9.44
C ALA A 128 4.65 -0.36 -10.93
N HIS A 129 4.68 -1.33 -11.84
CA HIS A 129 4.66 -1.05 -13.27
C HIS A 129 3.34 -0.40 -13.72
N TYR A 130 2.22 -0.83 -13.15
CA TYR A 130 0.91 -0.25 -13.40
C TYR A 130 0.87 1.22 -12.97
N LEU A 131 1.27 1.51 -11.73
CA LEU A 131 1.19 2.85 -11.15
C LEU A 131 2.09 3.86 -11.89
N ASP A 132 3.30 3.46 -12.29
CA ASP A 132 4.20 4.34 -13.05
C ASP A 132 3.54 4.81 -14.36
N ARG A 133 2.92 3.87 -15.10
CA ARG A 133 2.19 4.19 -16.33
C ARG A 133 0.96 5.04 -16.06
N PHE A 134 0.15 4.66 -15.06
CA PHE A 134 -1.08 5.36 -14.73
C PHE A 134 -0.80 6.83 -14.34
N PHE A 135 0.21 7.08 -13.49
CA PHE A 135 0.55 8.44 -13.09
C PHE A 135 1.16 9.24 -14.24
N GLN A 136 1.97 8.62 -15.10
CA GLN A 136 2.47 9.28 -16.30
C GLN A 136 1.32 9.79 -17.20
N GLU A 137 0.25 9.01 -17.37
CA GLU A 137 -0.91 9.39 -18.20
C GLU A 137 -1.79 10.47 -17.55
N ARG A 138 -1.81 10.56 -16.22
CA ARG A 138 -2.67 11.50 -15.47
C ARG A 138 -2.00 12.82 -15.12
N MET A 139 -0.67 12.86 -15.14
CA MET A 139 0.13 14.03 -14.75
C MET A 139 0.71 14.79 -15.96
N LEU A 140 0.51 14.29 -17.19
CA LEU A 140 0.77 14.98 -18.46
C LEU A 140 -0.46 15.71 -18.95
#